data_AF-A0AAN7V6E4-F1
#
_entry.id   AF-A0AAN7V6E4-F1
#
_cell.length_a   1.000
_cell.length_b   1.000
_cell.length_c   1.000
_cell.angle_alpha   90.00
_cell.angle_beta   90.00
_cell.angle_gamma   90.00
#
_symmetry.space_group_name_H-M   'P 1'
#
loop_
_entity.id
_entity.type
_entity.pdbx_description
1 polymer ?
#
loop_
_entity_poly.entity_id
_entity_poly.type
_entity_poly.pdbx_seq_one_letter_code
_entity_poly.pdbx_strand_id
1 'polypeptide(L)'
;MVPFQISLQLLDGPHHRKALLLYPFMDFISSMPSKEEQANLLKSVEEIFQIIRALVNDEVSATDTSAVIDIQHMVVQAMNYLLLVEELTLLKIFTLKKENSVCYNNATHFMEKSVVEGEEQLQICLDDAINIIYNNSQLVRSTVGEAINQGDGFLVTLNNCSQKPGLQLISCYKKVIATDVFPLKLILVDALNIHKSVHFESILVKQKSIECVDNVLKKQKEKIEQILNDALKTCT
;
A
#
# COMPACT_ATOMS: atom_id res chain seq x y z
N MET A 1 0.74 -23.25 -39.97
CA MET A 1 1.10 -23.56 -38.58
C MET A 1 1.95 -22.43 -38.07
N VAL A 2 1.43 -21.61 -37.15
CA VAL A 2 2.21 -20.62 -36.40
C VAL A 2 2.08 -21.05 -34.93
N PRO A 3 3.20 -21.25 -34.20
CA PRO A 3 3.13 -21.62 -32.80
C PRO A 3 2.61 -20.43 -31.97
N PHE A 4 1.70 -20.69 -31.03
CA PHE A 4 1.38 -19.75 -29.95
C PHE A 4 2.64 -19.55 -29.10
N GLN A 5 3.33 -18.43 -29.31
CA GLN A 5 4.51 -18.08 -28.52
C GLN A 5 4.17 -16.86 -27.67
N ILE A 6 3.94 -17.10 -26.38
CA ILE A 6 3.81 -16.04 -25.38
C ILE A 6 5.23 -15.50 -25.14
N SER A 7 5.55 -14.33 -25.67
CA SER A 7 6.82 -13.66 -25.41
C SER A 7 6.76 -12.88 -24.10
N LEU A 8 7.50 -13.35 -23.10
CA LEU A 8 7.77 -12.63 -21.85
C LEU A 8 8.87 -11.59 -22.12
N GLN A 9 8.57 -10.29 -22.06
CA GLN A 9 9.59 -9.25 -22.00
C GLN A 9 9.67 -8.68 -20.58
N LEU A 10 10.86 -8.81 -19.99
CA LEU A 10 11.25 -8.29 -18.67
C LEU A 10 11.32 -6.76 -18.73
N LEU A 11 10.65 -6.08 -17.80
CA LEU A 11 10.97 -4.71 -17.42
C LEU A 11 11.94 -4.79 -16.23
N ASP A 12 13.17 -4.32 -16.42
CA ASP A 12 14.27 -4.40 -15.46
C ASP A 12 14.03 -3.60 -14.17
N GLY A 13 14.21 -4.24 -13.02
CA GLY A 13 14.21 -3.63 -11.68
C GLY A 13 14.50 -4.69 -10.59
N PRO A 14 15.31 -4.40 -9.55
CA PRO A 14 15.98 -5.43 -8.75
C PRO A 14 15.10 -6.20 -7.76
N HIS A 15 13.83 -5.83 -7.53
CA HIS A 15 12.99 -6.49 -6.51
C HIS A 15 11.56 -6.91 -6.89
N HIS A 16 11.13 -6.77 -8.15
CA HIS A 16 9.80 -7.21 -8.58
C HIS A 16 9.86 -8.03 -9.88
N ARG A 17 10.11 -9.34 -9.76
CA ARG A 17 9.94 -10.27 -10.89
C ARG A 17 8.53 -10.84 -10.89
N LYS A 18 7.63 -10.21 -11.64
CA LYS A 18 6.54 -10.83 -12.43
C LYS A 18 5.73 -9.72 -13.13
N ALA A 19 6.04 -9.44 -14.39
CA ALA A 19 5.23 -8.59 -15.26
C ALA A 19 4.38 -9.50 -16.16
N LEU A 20 3.06 -9.30 -16.14
CA LEU A 20 2.08 -10.08 -16.91
C LEU A 20 1.72 -9.28 -18.17
N LEU A 21 2.29 -9.68 -19.32
CA LEU A 21 1.96 -9.10 -20.63
C LEU A 21 0.85 -9.93 -21.28
N LEU A 22 -0.33 -9.32 -21.44
CA LEU A 22 -1.38 -9.79 -22.33
C LEU A 22 -1.14 -9.14 -23.71
N TYR A 23 -0.71 -9.90 -24.74
CA TYR A 23 -1.19 -9.92 -26.15
C TYR A 23 -0.28 -10.74 -27.09
N PRO A 24 -0.78 -11.23 -28.25
CA PRO A 24 -2.13 -11.08 -28.80
C PRO A 24 -2.95 -12.39 -28.82
N PHE A 25 -4.23 -12.25 -28.49
CA PHE A 25 -5.27 -13.30 -28.51
C PHE A 25 -5.92 -13.50 -29.90
N MET A 26 -5.27 -13.07 -30.98
CA MET A 26 -5.90 -13.01 -32.30
C MET A 26 -5.02 -13.64 -33.37
N ASP A 27 -5.35 -14.89 -33.71
CA ASP A 27 -5.27 -15.44 -35.08
C ASP A 27 -6.15 -16.71 -35.19
N PHE A 28 -7.37 -16.66 -34.65
CA PHE A 28 -8.29 -17.79 -34.61
C PHE A 28 -9.27 -17.80 -35.80
N ILE A 29 -8.75 -17.78 -37.05
CA ILE A 29 -9.63 -17.62 -38.24
C ILE A 29 -9.82 -18.87 -39.10
N SER A 30 -9.00 -19.94 -39.07
CA SER A 30 -9.16 -21.00 -40.09
C SER A 30 -9.17 -22.48 -39.67
N SER A 31 -8.93 -22.85 -38.41
CA SER A 31 -8.98 -24.27 -38.00
C SER A 31 -9.71 -24.48 -36.68
N MET A 32 -10.42 -25.60 -36.59
CA MET A 32 -11.08 -26.06 -35.36
C MET A 32 -10.00 -26.31 -34.30
N PRO A 33 -10.03 -25.63 -33.13
CA PRO A 33 -9.05 -25.87 -32.09
C PRO A 33 -9.16 -27.32 -31.65
N SER A 34 -8.03 -28.01 -31.49
CA SER A 34 -8.03 -29.36 -30.91
C SER A 34 -8.58 -29.31 -29.47
N LYS A 35 -9.11 -30.43 -28.95
CA LYS A 35 -9.54 -30.50 -27.54
C LYS A 35 -8.41 -30.11 -26.57
N GLU A 36 -7.17 -30.38 -26.95
CA GLU A 36 -5.97 -30.05 -26.21
C GLU A 36 -5.68 -28.54 -26.22
N GLU A 37 -5.83 -27.86 -27.36
CA GLU A 37 -5.71 -26.41 -27.47
C GLU A 37 -6.78 -25.67 -26.64
N GLN A 38 -8.00 -26.22 -26.56
CA GLN A 38 -9.08 -25.65 -25.75
C GLN A 38 -8.81 -25.82 -24.25
N ALA A 39 -8.35 -26.99 -23.83
CA ALA A 39 -7.97 -27.26 -22.44
C ALA A 39 -6.76 -26.41 -22.00
N ASN A 40 -5.77 -26.26 -22.88
CA ASN A 40 -4.61 -25.41 -22.64
C ASN A 40 -5.00 -23.94 -22.51
N LEU A 41 -5.92 -23.44 -23.35
CA LEU A 41 -6.42 -22.07 -23.24
C LEU A 41 -7.13 -21.84 -21.90
N LEU A 42 -8.03 -22.74 -21.51
CA LEU A 42 -8.76 -22.64 -20.25
C LEU A 42 -7.79 -22.60 -19.05
N LYS A 43 -6.81 -23.51 -19.06
CA LYS A 43 -5.80 -23.64 -18.02
C LYS A 43 -4.89 -22.39 -17.95
N SER A 44 -4.41 -21.89 -19.08
CA SER A 44 -3.57 -20.69 -19.11
C SER A 44 -4.29 -19.44 -18.63
N VAL A 45 -5.57 -19.29 -18.96
CA VAL A 45 -6.39 -18.18 -18.47
C VAL A 45 -6.62 -18.31 -16.96
N GLU A 46 -6.95 -19.52 -16.48
CA GLU A 46 -7.13 -19.82 -15.06
C GLU A 46 -5.85 -19.54 -14.24
N GLU A 47 -4.69 -19.97 -14.72
CA GLU A 47 -3.39 -19.70 -14.08
C GLU A 47 -3.10 -18.20 -13.96
N ILE A 48 -3.42 -17.40 -14.99
CA ILE A 48 -3.26 -15.94 -14.94
C ILE A 48 -4.15 -15.32 -13.85
N PHE A 49 -5.43 -15.74 -13.77
CA PHE A 49 -6.34 -15.23 -12.73
C PHE A 49 -5.89 -15.63 -11.33
N GLN A 50 -5.38 -16.84 -11.14
CA GLN A 50 -4.84 -17.27 -9.85
C GLN A 50 -3.58 -16.50 -9.46
N ILE A 51 -2.70 -16.20 -10.41
CA ILE A 51 -1.50 -15.38 -10.17
C ILE A 51 -1.91 -13.96 -9.75
N ILE A 52 -2.88 -13.34 -10.44
CA ILE A 52 -3.38 -12.00 -10.08
C ILE A 52 -4.02 -12.02 -8.69
N ARG A 53 -4.81 -13.05 -8.38
CA ARG A 53 -5.45 -13.23 -7.06
C ARG A 53 -4.42 -13.36 -5.95
N ALA A 54 -3.40 -14.20 -6.13
CA ALA A 54 -2.36 -14.42 -5.13
C ALA A 54 -1.50 -13.16 -4.95
N LEU A 55 -1.04 -12.55 -6.04
CA LEU A 55 -0.24 -11.32 -6.00
C LEU A 55 -0.96 -10.22 -5.24
N VAL A 56 -2.20 -9.91 -5.58
CA VAL A 56 -2.89 -8.79 -4.93
C VAL A 56 -3.19 -9.05 -3.47
N ASN A 57 -3.71 -10.22 -3.11
CA ASN A 57 -4.12 -10.45 -1.73
C ASN A 57 -2.91 -10.58 -0.78
N ASP A 58 -1.85 -11.25 -1.22
CA ASP A 58 -0.68 -11.51 -0.38
C ASP A 58 0.30 -10.32 -0.39
N GLU A 59 0.52 -9.66 -1.53
CA GLU A 59 1.46 -8.54 -1.63
C GLU A 59 0.93 -7.27 -0.97
N VAL A 60 -0.36 -6.96 -1.11
CA VAL A 60 -0.98 -5.77 -0.49
C VAL A 60 -0.98 -5.92 1.02
N SER A 61 -1.42 -7.07 1.54
CA SER A 61 -1.45 -7.30 2.98
C SER A 61 -0.05 -7.24 3.61
N ALA A 62 0.97 -7.81 2.95
CA ALA A 62 2.35 -7.75 3.42
C ALA A 62 2.93 -6.32 3.35
N THR A 63 2.70 -5.60 2.24
CA THR A 63 3.22 -4.24 2.03
C THR A 63 2.59 -3.24 2.99
N ASP A 64 1.28 -3.28 3.16
CA ASP A 64 0.56 -2.39 4.07
C ASP A 64 0.98 -2.63 5.52
N THR A 65 1.08 -3.90 5.93
CA THR A 65 1.53 -4.26 7.27
C THR A 65 2.94 -3.75 7.55
N SER A 66 3.86 -3.96 6.60
CA SER A 66 5.24 -3.47 6.71
C SER A 66 5.30 -1.94 6.82
N ALA A 67 4.57 -1.22 5.96
CA ALA A 67 4.52 0.25 5.99
C ALA A 67 3.95 0.79 7.30
N VAL A 68 2.88 0.18 7.82
CA VAL A 68 2.28 0.56 9.11
C VAL A 68 3.26 0.33 10.25
N ILE A 69 3.93 -0.82 10.29
CA ILE A 69 4.93 -1.12 11.34
C ILE A 69 6.07 -0.10 11.32
N ASP A 70 6.61 0.21 10.14
CA ASP A 70 7.69 1.18 10.00
C ASP A 70 7.29 2.56 10.52
N ILE A 71 6.09 3.04 10.15
CA ILE A 71 5.59 4.35 10.56
C ILE A 71 5.30 4.38 12.07
N GLN A 72 4.68 3.32 12.61
CA GLN A 72 4.44 3.17 14.04
C GLN A 72 5.76 3.22 14.83
N HIS A 73 6.76 2.46 14.40
CA HIS A 73 8.05 2.42 15.08
C HIS A 73 8.74 3.80 15.06
N MET A 74 8.71 4.49 13.92
CA MET A 74 9.23 5.85 13.80
C MET A 74 8.54 6.84 14.75
N VAL A 75 7.21 6.80 14.83
CA VAL A 75 6.42 7.67 15.72
C VAL A 75 6.72 7.38 17.19
N VAL A 76 6.77 6.10 17.57
CA VAL A 76 7.13 5.69 18.94
C VAL A 76 8.56 6.13 19.29
N GLN A 77 9.51 6.01 18.37
CA GLN A 77 10.87 6.52 18.59
C GLN A 77 10.89 8.04 18.78
N ALA A 78 10.09 8.79 18.03
CA ALA A 78 9.97 10.23 18.18
C ALA A 78 9.36 10.62 19.54
N MET A 79 8.32 9.91 20.00
CA MET A 79 7.73 10.11 21.34
C MET A 79 8.78 9.86 22.44
N ASN A 80 9.51 8.74 22.36
CA ASN A 80 10.59 8.43 23.29
C ASN A 80 11.69 9.50 23.30
N TYR A 81 11.99 10.09 22.14
CA TYR A 81 12.95 11.18 22.05
C TYR A 81 12.45 12.45 22.76
N LEU A 82 11.16 12.80 22.63
CA LEU A 82 10.58 13.95 23.34
C LEU A 82 10.62 13.75 24.86
N LEU A 83 10.27 12.56 25.34
CA LEU A 83 10.37 12.20 26.77
C LEU A 83 11.81 12.32 27.28
N LEU A 84 12.80 11.84 26.51
CA LEU A 84 14.20 11.99 26.90
C LEU A 84 14.63 13.46 26.96
N VAL A 85 14.19 14.28 26.00
CA VAL A 85 14.46 15.73 26.00
C VAL A 85 13.86 16.38 27.25
N GLU A 86 12.64 16.01 27.62
CA GLU A 86 11.99 16.43 28.86
C GLU A 86 12.80 16.07 30.10
N GLU A 87 13.12 14.78 30.28
CA GLU A 87 13.86 14.29 31.44
C GLU A 87 15.19 15.03 31.62
N LEU A 88 15.94 15.22 30.53
CA LEU A 88 17.22 15.94 30.55
C LEU A 88 17.05 17.42 30.90
N THR A 89 16.00 18.08 30.39
CA THR A 89 15.75 19.49 30.68
C THR A 89 15.24 19.70 32.11
N LEU A 90 14.36 18.82 32.60
CA LEU A 90 13.89 18.84 33.98
C LEU A 90 15.03 18.56 34.97
N LEU A 91 15.94 17.64 34.66
CA LEU A 91 17.13 17.39 35.47
C LEU A 91 18.00 18.65 35.58
N LYS A 92 18.21 19.36 34.46
CA LYS A 92 18.93 20.64 34.44
C LYS A 92 18.25 21.68 35.34
N ILE A 93 16.93 21.85 35.23
CA ILE A 93 16.16 22.76 36.09
C ILE A 93 16.27 22.37 37.57
N PHE A 94 16.14 21.08 37.89
CA PHE A 94 16.18 20.59 39.27
C PHE A 94 17.51 20.92 39.95
N THR A 95 18.63 20.81 39.24
CA THR A 95 19.95 21.17 39.78
C THR A 95 20.09 22.66 40.12
N LEU A 96 19.24 23.52 39.56
CA LEU A 96 19.27 24.98 39.70
C LEU A 96 18.20 25.52 40.67
N LYS A 97 17.30 24.67 41.19
CA LYS A 97 16.12 25.04 41.99
C LYS A 97 16.38 25.79 43.31
N LYS A 98 17.64 26.00 43.71
CA LYS A 98 18.00 26.61 45.00
C LYS A 98 17.68 28.11 45.09
N GLU A 99 17.47 28.80 43.97
CA GLU A 99 17.38 30.27 43.92
C GLU A 99 15.95 30.83 43.70
N ASN A 100 15.00 30.09 43.13
CA ASN A 100 13.59 30.53 42.97
C ASN A 100 12.62 29.37 42.64
N SER A 101 12.09 28.68 43.65
CA SER A 101 11.33 27.43 43.46
C SER A 101 10.02 27.57 42.66
N VAL A 102 9.34 28.72 42.75
CA VAL A 102 8.06 28.97 42.06
C VAL A 102 8.29 29.17 40.55
N CYS A 103 9.31 29.94 40.17
CA CYS A 103 9.65 30.18 38.76
C CYS A 103 10.02 28.88 38.04
N TYR A 104 10.87 28.06 38.65
CA TYR A 104 11.25 26.76 38.10
C TYR A 104 10.09 25.76 38.03
N ASN A 105 9.13 25.80 38.96
CA ASN A 105 7.94 24.95 38.87
C ASN A 105 7.05 25.32 37.67
N ASN A 106 6.90 26.60 37.35
CA ASN A 106 6.15 27.03 36.16
C ASN A 106 6.85 26.56 34.87
N ALA A 107 8.17 26.67 34.79
CA ALA A 107 8.95 26.19 33.66
C ALA A 107 8.80 24.67 33.45
N THR A 108 8.84 23.88 34.55
CA THR A 108 8.55 22.45 34.53
C THR A 108 7.18 22.16 33.94
N HIS A 109 6.12 22.84 34.43
CA HIS A 109 4.77 22.64 33.92
C HIS A 109 4.63 22.95 32.43
N PHE A 110 5.28 24.03 31.95
CA PHE A 110 5.25 24.37 30.52
C PHE A 110 6.03 23.37 29.65
N MET A 111 7.12 22.80 30.16
CA MET A 111 7.85 21.73 29.47
C MET A 111 7.01 20.47 29.34
N GLU A 112 6.47 19.97 30.45
CA GLU A 112 5.57 18.79 30.49
C GLU A 112 4.43 18.97 29.49
N LYS A 113 3.78 20.14 29.51
CA LYS A 113 2.71 20.47 28.56
C LYS A 113 3.19 20.44 27.10
N SER A 114 4.38 20.97 26.82
CA SER A 114 4.92 20.98 25.45
C SER A 114 5.19 19.57 24.91
N VAL A 115 5.61 18.66 25.79
CA VAL A 115 5.87 17.25 25.45
C VAL A 115 4.55 16.54 25.14
N VAL A 116 3.54 16.69 26.00
CA VAL A 116 2.19 16.13 25.76
C VAL A 116 1.60 16.63 24.44
N GLU A 117 1.66 17.94 24.18
CA GLU A 117 1.22 18.51 22.89
C GLU A 117 2.00 17.95 21.68
N GLY A 118 3.26 17.55 21.91
CA GLY A 118 4.12 16.90 20.92
C GLY A 118 3.69 15.48 20.64
N GLU A 119 3.45 14.68 21.68
CA GLU A 119 2.93 13.31 21.58
C GLU A 119 1.58 13.28 20.85
N GLU A 120 0.65 14.18 21.18
CA GLU A 120 -0.63 14.30 20.48
C GLU A 120 -0.45 14.58 18.99
N GLN A 121 0.47 15.49 18.62
CA GLN A 121 0.78 15.79 17.21
C GLN A 121 1.44 14.61 16.49
N LEU A 122 2.33 13.87 17.17
CA LEU A 122 2.93 12.66 16.63
C LEU A 122 1.90 11.55 16.41
N GLN A 123 0.90 11.43 17.30
CA GLN A 123 -0.21 10.50 17.13
C GLN A 123 -1.07 10.87 15.93
N ILE A 124 -1.33 12.16 15.70
CA ILE A 124 -2.03 12.63 14.49
C ILE A 124 -1.27 12.23 13.22
N CYS A 125 0.06 12.38 13.19
CA CYS A 125 0.88 11.93 12.06
C CYS A 125 0.69 10.42 11.78
N LEU A 126 0.59 9.61 12.84
CA LEU A 126 0.37 8.17 12.73
C LEU A 126 -1.03 7.84 12.20
N ASP A 127 -2.05 8.46 12.79
CA ASP A 127 -3.46 8.19 12.45
C ASP A 127 -3.75 8.58 10.99
N ASP A 128 -3.24 9.72 10.53
CA ASP A 128 -3.37 10.16 9.14
C ASP A 128 -2.74 9.14 8.17
N ALA A 129 -1.54 8.65 8.48
CA ALA A 129 -0.86 7.66 7.66
C ALA A 129 -1.59 6.32 7.61
N ILE A 130 -2.03 5.81 8.76
CA ILE A 130 -2.81 4.56 8.86
C ILE A 130 -4.11 4.66 8.08
N ASN A 131 -4.82 5.80 8.19
CA ASN A 131 -6.07 6.00 7.47
C ASN A 131 -5.88 5.96 5.95
N ILE A 132 -4.81 6.58 5.43
CA ILE A 132 -4.52 6.53 3.98
C ILE A 132 -4.19 5.11 3.55
N ILE A 133 -3.31 4.40 4.28
CA ILE A 133 -2.95 3.01 3.96
C ILE A 133 -4.18 2.12 3.98
N TYR A 134 -5.04 2.24 4.99
CA TYR A 134 -6.27 1.47 5.10
C TYR A 134 -7.21 1.73 3.92
N ASN A 135 -7.46 2.99 3.57
CA ASN A 135 -8.32 3.34 2.44
C ASN A 135 -7.79 2.80 1.11
N ASN A 136 -6.47 2.88 0.91
CA ASN A 136 -5.81 2.36 -0.27
C ASN A 136 -5.91 0.83 -0.34
N SER A 137 -5.72 0.14 0.79
CA SER A 137 -5.92 -1.31 0.89
C SER A 137 -7.34 -1.72 0.52
N GLN A 138 -8.35 -0.98 1.01
CA GLN A 138 -9.76 -1.23 0.68
C GLN A 138 -10.04 -1.03 -0.81
N LEU A 139 -9.52 0.05 -1.41
CA LEU A 139 -9.67 0.33 -2.83
C LEU A 139 -9.08 -0.77 -3.72
N VAL A 140 -7.89 -1.28 -3.36
CA VAL A 140 -7.27 -2.38 -4.10
C VAL A 140 -8.09 -3.66 -3.95
N ARG A 141 -8.48 -4.01 -2.72
CA ARG A 141 -9.30 -5.22 -2.45
C ARG A 141 -10.63 -5.18 -3.19
N SER A 142 -11.32 -4.04 -3.23
CA SER A 142 -12.61 -3.92 -3.91
C SER A 142 -12.44 -4.06 -5.43
N THR A 143 -11.50 -3.31 -6.01
CA THR A 143 -11.27 -3.27 -7.47
C THR A 143 -10.80 -4.62 -7.98
N VAL A 144 -9.82 -5.22 -7.30
CA VAL A 144 -9.30 -6.52 -7.71
C VAL A 144 -10.31 -7.63 -7.41
N GLY A 145 -11.04 -7.55 -6.30
CA GLY A 145 -12.12 -8.48 -6.01
C GLY A 145 -13.18 -8.50 -7.12
N GLU A 146 -13.58 -7.32 -7.62
CA GLU A 146 -14.48 -7.22 -8.77
C GLU A 146 -13.88 -7.82 -10.04
N ALA A 147 -12.62 -7.50 -10.35
CA ALA A 147 -11.91 -8.03 -11.51
C ALA A 147 -11.81 -9.56 -11.50
N ILE A 148 -11.55 -10.13 -10.33
CA ILE A 148 -11.50 -11.57 -10.11
C ILE A 148 -12.89 -12.20 -10.28
N ASN A 149 -13.94 -11.61 -9.71
CA ASN A 149 -15.30 -12.13 -9.82
C ASN A 149 -15.77 -12.17 -11.30
N GLN A 150 -15.42 -11.14 -12.07
CA GLN A 150 -15.68 -11.11 -13.52
C GLN A 150 -14.86 -12.17 -14.26
N GLY A 151 -13.60 -12.37 -13.86
CA GLY A 151 -12.74 -13.44 -14.36
C GLY A 151 -13.29 -14.84 -14.12
N ASP A 152 -13.76 -15.11 -12.90
CA ASP A 152 -14.38 -16.39 -12.54
C ASP A 152 -15.65 -16.63 -13.37
N GLY A 153 -16.49 -15.60 -13.55
CA GLY A 153 -17.67 -15.67 -14.42
C GLY A 153 -17.32 -15.98 -15.89
N PHE A 154 -16.24 -15.39 -16.40
CA PHE A 154 -15.72 -15.69 -17.72
C PHE A 154 -15.22 -17.15 -17.83
N LEU A 155 -14.47 -17.64 -16.85
CA LEU A 155 -14.00 -19.03 -16.80
C LEU A 155 -15.17 -20.04 -16.75
N VAL A 156 -16.19 -19.76 -15.96
CA VAL A 156 -17.43 -20.56 -15.91
C VAL A 156 -18.10 -20.60 -17.28
N THR A 157 -18.17 -19.45 -17.96
CA THR A 157 -18.77 -19.37 -19.30
C THR A 157 -17.97 -20.16 -20.33
N LEU A 158 -16.64 -20.09 -20.30
CA LEU A 158 -15.78 -20.92 -21.15
C LEU A 158 -15.94 -22.41 -20.87
N ASN A 159 -16.01 -22.81 -19.59
CA ASN A 159 -16.25 -24.19 -19.19
C ASN A 159 -17.60 -24.70 -19.70
N ASN A 160 -18.66 -23.89 -19.60
CA ASN A 160 -19.98 -24.22 -20.14
C ASN A 160 -19.97 -24.35 -21.67
N CYS A 161 -19.18 -23.54 -22.38
CA CYS A 161 -18.98 -23.72 -23.81
C CYS A 161 -18.30 -25.07 -24.11
N SER A 162 -17.27 -25.46 -23.34
CA SER A 162 -16.50 -26.71 -23.52
C SER A 162 -17.35 -27.98 -23.50
N GLN A 163 -18.50 -27.94 -22.81
CA GLN A 163 -19.43 -29.06 -22.68
C GLN A 163 -20.38 -29.20 -23.89
N LYS A 164 -20.41 -28.23 -24.81
CA LYS A 164 -21.28 -28.28 -25.99
C LYS A 164 -20.67 -29.17 -27.09
N PRO A 165 -21.48 -29.93 -27.84
CA PRO A 165 -20.98 -30.77 -28.92
C PRO A 165 -20.81 -30.03 -30.26
N GLY A 166 -19.82 -30.45 -31.05
CA GLY A 166 -19.71 -30.14 -32.49
C GLY A 166 -19.57 -28.64 -32.81
N LEU A 167 -20.36 -28.14 -33.78
CA LEU A 167 -20.31 -26.74 -34.21
C LEU A 167 -20.84 -25.74 -33.16
N GLN A 168 -21.67 -26.20 -32.23
CA GLN A 168 -22.21 -25.37 -31.14
C GLN A 168 -21.12 -24.93 -30.16
N LEU A 169 -20.12 -25.78 -29.95
CA LEU A 169 -18.89 -25.47 -29.21
C LEU A 169 -18.18 -24.26 -29.80
N ILE A 170 -17.87 -24.33 -31.10
CA ILE A 170 -17.12 -23.29 -31.82
C ILE A 170 -17.87 -21.97 -31.81
N SER A 171 -19.17 -22.01 -32.08
CA SER A 171 -20.02 -20.82 -32.07
C SER A 171 -20.07 -20.18 -30.67
N CYS A 172 -20.11 -20.99 -29.61
CA CYS A 172 -20.08 -20.53 -28.23
C CYS A 172 -18.77 -19.82 -27.89
N TYR A 173 -17.62 -20.46 -28.13
CA TYR A 173 -16.31 -19.85 -27.89
C TYR A 173 -16.09 -18.59 -28.71
N LYS A 174 -16.46 -18.57 -30.00
CA LYS A 174 -16.36 -17.35 -30.83
C LYS A 174 -17.20 -16.22 -30.26
N LYS A 175 -18.40 -16.52 -29.77
CA LYS A 175 -19.28 -15.52 -29.16
C LYS A 175 -18.65 -14.95 -27.88
N VAL A 176 -18.23 -15.81 -26.95
CA VAL A 176 -17.60 -15.42 -25.67
C VAL A 176 -16.31 -14.63 -25.90
N ILE A 177 -15.47 -15.06 -26.85
CA ILE A 177 -14.24 -14.34 -27.18
C ILE A 177 -14.56 -12.96 -27.75
N ALA A 178 -15.56 -12.85 -28.64
CA ALA A 178 -15.93 -11.58 -29.24
C ALA A 178 -16.60 -10.61 -28.26
N THR A 179 -17.36 -11.11 -27.28
CA THR A 179 -18.12 -10.27 -26.35
C THR A 179 -17.40 -9.98 -25.05
N ASP A 180 -16.65 -10.93 -24.51
CA ASP A 180 -16.29 -10.91 -23.09
C ASP A 180 -14.79 -10.71 -22.85
N VAL A 181 -13.93 -11.04 -23.83
CA VAL A 181 -12.46 -10.92 -23.67
C VAL A 181 -12.01 -9.46 -23.56
N PHE A 182 -12.56 -8.57 -24.40
CA PHE A 182 -12.15 -7.16 -24.39
C PHE A 182 -12.58 -6.45 -23.09
N PRO A 183 -13.84 -6.55 -22.63
CA PRO A 183 -14.25 -6.02 -21.33
C PRO A 183 -13.42 -6.57 -20.16
N LEU A 184 -13.17 -7.89 -20.15
CA LEU A 184 -12.40 -8.52 -19.08
C LEU A 184 -10.95 -8.03 -19.04
N LYS A 185 -10.33 -7.83 -20.22
CA LYS A 185 -9.00 -7.23 -20.33
C LYS A 185 -8.97 -5.83 -19.71
N LEU A 186 -9.97 -4.99 -20.01
CA LEU A 186 -10.02 -3.63 -19.47
C LEU A 186 -10.08 -3.63 -17.95
N ILE A 187 -10.95 -4.46 -17.37
CA ILE A 187 -11.11 -4.57 -15.91
C ILE A 187 -9.83 -5.09 -15.25
N LEU A 188 -9.18 -6.11 -15.81
CA LEU A 188 -7.91 -6.62 -15.30
C LEU A 188 -6.77 -5.60 -15.36
N VAL A 189 -6.68 -4.85 -16.46
CA VAL A 189 -5.67 -3.79 -16.62
C VAL A 189 -5.91 -2.66 -15.62
N ASP A 190 -7.17 -2.27 -15.41
CA ASP A 190 -7.53 -1.26 -14.41
C ASP A 190 -7.16 -1.70 -12.99
N ALA A 191 -7.47 -2.94 -12.63
CA ALA A 191 -7.09 -3.53 -11.35
C ALA A 191 -5.56 -3.53 -11.12
N LEU A 192 -4.77 -3.86 -12.15
CA LEU A 192 -3.31 -3.79 -12.10
C LEU A 192 -2.79 -2.36 -11.96
N ASN A 193 -3.40 -1.40 -12.66
CA ASN A 193 -3.03 0.00 -12.57
C ASN A 193 -3.33 0.58 -11.18
N ILE A 194 -4.48 0.24 -10.60
CA ILE A 194 -4.84 0.65 -9.24
C ILE A 194 -3.89 0.06 -8.21
N HIS A 195 -3.59 -1.25 -8.30
CA HIS A 195 -2.60 -1.88 -7.44
C HIS A 195 -1.24 -1.16 -7.50
N LYS A 196 -0.74 -0.92 -8.71
CA LYS A 196 0.53 -0.22 -8.94
C LYS A 196 0.51 1.21 -8.37
N SER A 197 -0.57 1.95 -8.62
CA SER A 197 -0.75 3.32 -8.14
C SER A 197 -0.72 3.38 -6.61
N VAL A 198 -1.49 2.51 -5.96
CA VAL A 198 -1.56 2.41 -4.50
C VAL A 198 -0.21 2.01 -3.90
N HIS A 199 0.53 1.11 -4.54
CA HIS A 199 1.87 0.76 -4.09
C HIS A 199 2.81 1.97 -4.06
N PHE A 200 2.79 2.82 -5.09
CA PHE A 200 3.55 4.07 -5.08
C PHE A 200 3.05 5.05 -4.03
N GLU A 201 1.73 5.10 -3.80
CA GLU A 201 1.14 5.95 -2.79
C GLU A 201 1.57 5.55 -1.38
N SER A 202 1.71 4.26 -1.09
CA SER A 202 2.25 3.76 0.19
C SER A 202 3.66 4.30 0.47
N ILE A 203 4.52 4.37 -0.55
CA ILE A 203 5.86 4.99 -0.44
C ILE A 203 5.76 6.48 -0.14
N LEU A 204 4.84 7.20 -0.80
CA LEU A 204 4.62 8.63 -0.56
C LEU A 204 4.05 8.89 0.84
N VAL A 205 3.17 8.04 1.35
CA VAL A 205 2.65 8.12 2.72
C VAL A 205 3.78 7.99 3.73
N LYS A 206 4.70 7.04 3.52
CA LYS A 206 5.88 6.90 4.38
C LYS A 206 6.74 8.17 4.39
N GLN A 207 7.00 8.77 3.23
CA GLN A 207 7.75 10.02 3.13
C GLN A 207 7.06 11.18 3.86
N LYS A 208 5.76 11.36 3.63
CA LYS A 208 4.96 12.38 4.34
C LYS A 208 4.94 12.16 5.85
N SER A 209 4.93 10.90 6.30
CA SER A 209 4.97 10.56 7.72
C SER A 209 6.31 10.97 8.34
N ILE A 210 7.42 10.74 7.64
CA ILE A 210 8.76 11.19 8.07
C ILE A 210 8.77 12.72 8.20
N GLU A 211 8.32 13.44 7.18
CA GLU A 211 8.26 14.91 7.20
C GLU A 211 7.37 15.43 8.34
N CYS A 212 6.23 14.78 8.60
CA CYS A 212 5.34 15.12 9.71
C CYS A 212 6.06 14.98 11.06
N VAL A 213 6.70 13.83 11.29
CA VAL A 213 7.46 13.55 12.52
C VAL A 213 8.60 14.56 12.71
N ASP A 214 9.40 14.80 11.68
CA ASP A 214 10.53 15.74 11.73
C ASP A 214 10.06 17.17 12.07
N ASN A 215 8.95 17.62 11.47
CA ASN A 215 8.38 18.93 11.74
C ASN A 215 7.89 19.06 13.19
N VAL A 216 7.21 18.03 13.71
CA VAL A 216 6.73 18.02 15.11
C VAL A 216 7.91 18.03 16.06
N LEU A 217 8.91 17.16 15.85
CA LEU A 217 10.10 17.10 16.69
C LEU A 217 10.87 18.42 16.70
N LYS A 218 11.08 19.03 15.53
CA LYS A 218 11.75 20.32 15.41
C LYS A 218 11.01 21.40 16.21
N LYS A 219 9.69 21.53 15.99
CA LYS A 219 8.85 22.53 16.67
C LYS A 219 8.89 22.37 18.18
N GLN A 220 8.75 21.14 18.68
CA GLN A 220 8.71 20.90 20.12
C GLN A 220 10.09 21.06 20.77
N LYS A 221 11.16 20.66 20.09
CA LYS A 221 12.53 20.90 20.55
C LYS A 221 12.81 22.39 20.70
N GLU A 222 12.48 23.20 19.68
CA GLU A 222 12.64 24.66 19.71
C GLU A 222 11.83 25.29 20.86
N LYS A 223 10.60 24.81 21.10
CA LYS A 223 9.73 25.28 22.18
C LYS A 223 10.28 24.92 23.56
N ILE A 224 10.73 23.67 23.77
CA ILE A 224 11.33 23.22 25.04
C ILE A 224 12.64 23.99 25.31
N GLU A 225 13.48 24.18 24.29
CA GLU A 225 14.71 24.96 24.40
C GLU A 225 14.43 26.42 24.77
N GLN A 226 13.40 27.03 24.19
CA GLN A 226 12.96 28.37 24.56
C GLN A 226 12.50 28.44 26.03
N ILE A 227 11.64 27.52 26.46
CA ILE A 227 11.17 27.46 27.86
C ILE A 227 12.35 27.32 28.82
N LEU A 228 13.32 26.46 28.50
CA LEU A 228 14.52 26.29 29.30
C LEU A 228 15.33 27.60 29.36
N ASN A 229 15.61 28.21 28.21
CA ASN A 229 16.44 29.41 28.13
C ASN A 229 15.80 30.60 28.84
N ASP A 230 14.48 30.74 28.77
CA ASP A 230 13.75 31.78 29.47
C ASP A 230 13.84 31.54 30.98
N ALA A 231 13.59 30.31 31.45
CA ALA A 231 13.73 29.95 32.86
C ALA A 231 15.15 30.21 33.39
N LEU A 232 16.19 29.86 32.63
CA LEU A 232 17.59 30.08 33.00
C LEU A 232 17.97 31.57 33.09
N LYS A 233 17.26 32.46 32.39
CA LYS A 233 17.51 33.92 32.43
C LYS A 233 16.70 34.61 33.51
N THR A 234 15.47 34.15 33.77
CA THR A 234 14.52 34.85 34.64
C THR A 234 14.39 34.25 36.04
N CYS A 235 14.78 32.99 36.24
CA CYS A 235 14.65 32.30 37.53
C CYS A 235 15.95 32.25 38.35
N THR A 236 17.09 32.66 37.79
CA THR A 236 18.34 32.97 38.50
C THR A 236 18.31 34.39 39.04
#